data_AF-A0A9D6J666-F1
#
_entry.id   AF-A0A9D6J666-F1
#
_cell.length_a   1.000
_cell.length_b   1.000
_cell.length_c   1.000
_cell.angle_alpha   90.00
_cell.angle_beta   90.00
_cell.angle_gamma   90.00
#
_symmetry.space_group_name_H-M   'P 1'
#
loop_
_entity.id
_entity.type
_entity.pdbx_description
1 polymer ?
#
loop_
_entity_poly.entity_id
_entity_poly.type
_entity_poly.pdbx_seq_one_letter_code
_entity_poly.pdbx_strand_id
1 'polypeptide(L)'
;MKSRSEHGGNLRFLVGLTFIFLCIISFFCLKNREPPLGFPSQKKFLELLNLRNPEGFLDSVFQTVAPDEPEHRVVRAILLAFDSLSRRVNPEDLVSIEAIRSVLLVRCGYPLKALQTVKNILPGVQPGKERESLLEIKAEIERKLGMFREFALTVRELKLSGIDFWGNNASFPTNFKIIWLQPTAAGIIWVLLLLMPLAVVELDTRLWKKKFADGANQTRLFHSYRTSSITALECLFSAILVLFFKLPTSLGFSSESLIPGFLHLMASYFLCLIPNYLLEKTVRKTAWTFFFFLVTMIRLNFIQFQILIVPLFAAWVLRQMALRLPMWPILSPEGVSLGFAAITGALNLFFSFLIPSFMGFSKLTEYPPSEFAKTSNVQLYKWDVHGSGIHNSFAFGNLSCCQGIALTTPFLDNFSSNDIQAIVAHEIGHLKLGHLFLYLLAILDSTLLDGIYAAFRPLEVQKMLLTGPSIVQGAAIFGG
;
A
#
# COMPACT_ATOMS: atom_id res chain seq x y z
N MET A 1 -33.30 0.82 28.96
CA MET A 1 -32.20 0.13 29.67
C MET A 1 -31.79 -1.23 29.08
N LYS A 2 -32.55 -1.86 28.16
CA LYS A 2 -32.18 -3.16 27.55
C LYS A 2 -31.14 -3.13 26.41
N SER A 3 -30.89 -1.98 25.75
CA SER A 3 -29.95 -1.93 24.59
C SER A 3 -28.46 -1.77 24.95
N ARG A 4 -28.10 -1.63 26.24
CA ARG A 4 -26.68 -1.55 26.65
C ARG A 4 -25.96 -2.91 26.66
N SER A 5 -26.70 -4.03 26.65
CA SER A 5 -26.09 -5.37 26.75
C SER A 5 -25.58 -5.92 25.42
N GLU A 6 -26.16 -5.52 24.28
CA GLU A 6 -25.79 -6.04 22.96
C GLU A 6 -24.50 -5.41 22.42
N HIS A 7 -24.32 -4.09 22.57
CA HIS A 7 -23.10 -3.39 22.13
C HIS A 7 -21.85 -3.84 22.90
N GLY A 8 -21.99 -4.20 24.17
CA GLY A 8 -20.91 -4.79 24.95
C GLY A 8 -20.47 -6.16 24.42
N GLY A 9 -21.38 -6.92 23.81
CA GLY A 9 -21.10 -8.21 23.20
C GLY A 9 -20.18 -8.09 21.99
N ASN A 10 -20.50 -7.19 21.05
CA ASN A 10 -19.72 -7.01 19.83
C ASN A 10 -18.30 -6.49 20.11
N LEU A 11 -18.16 -5.52 21.02
CA LEU A 11 -16.85 -5.00 21.38
C LEU A 11 -15.99 -6.06 22.09
N ARG A 12 -16.56 -6.84 23.02
CA ARG A 12 -15.83 -7.92 23.70
C ARG A 12 -15.44 -9.04 22.74
N PHE A 13 -16.31 -9.39 21.81
CA PHE A 13 -16.02 -10.37 20.77
C PHE A 13 -14.83 -9.90 19.91
N LEU A 14 -14.86 -8.65 19.46
CA LEU A 14 -13.82 -8.11 18.59
C LEU A 14 -12.47 -7.96 19.32
N VAL A 15 -12.48 -7.44 20.56
CA VAL A 15 -11.26 -7.38 21.40
C VAL A 15 -10.70 -8.78 21.67
N GLY A 16 -11.58 -9.76 21.93
CA GLY A 16 -11.20 -11.16 22.07
C GLY A 16 -10.54 -11.71 20.80
N LEU A 17 -11.10 -11.38 19.63
CA LEU A 17 -10.56 -11.76 18.33
C LEU A 17 -9.18 -11.14 18.09
N THR A 18 -9.02 -9.83 18.32
CA THR A 18 -7.71 -9.15 18.21
C THR A 18 -6.68 -9.77 19.15
N PHE A 19 -7.05 -10.10 20.40
CA PHE A 19 -6.16 -10.77 21.34
C PHE A 19 -5.75 -12.17 20.87
N ILE A 20 -6.70 -12.96 20.37
CA ILE A 20 -6.41 -14.28 19.77
C ILE A 20 -5.43 -14.12 18.59
N PHE A 21 -5.62 -13.13 17.73
CA PHE A 21 -4.69 -12.85 16.64
C PHE A 21 -3.29 -12.49 17.13
N LEU A 22 -3.17 -11.64 18.16
CA LEU A 22 -1.87 -11.32 18.75
C LEU A 22 -1.19 -12.54 19.37
N CYS A 23 -1.94 -13.42 20.03
CA CYS A 23 -1.42 -14.69 20.54
C CYS A 23 -0.96 -15.62 19.42
N ILE A 24 -1.72 -15.73 18.33
CA ILE A 24 -1.38 -16.51 17.13
C ILE A 24 -0.07 -15.98 16.53
N ILE A 25 0.03 -14.67 16.28
CA ILE A 25 1.25 -14.03 15.77
C ILE A 25 2.43 -14.34 16.70
N SER A 26 2.25 -14.12 18.00
CA SER A 26 3.31 -14.37 18.99
C SER A 26 3.77 -15.83 19.03
N PHE A 27 2.83 -16.78 19.00
CA PHE A 27 3.12 -18.21 19.00
C PHE A 27 3.93 -18.65 17.78
N PHE A 28 3.50 -18.24 16.58
CA PHE A 28 4.21 -18.56 15.35
C PHE A 28 5.60 -17.90 15.28
N CYS A 29 5.72 -16.68 15.82
CA CYS A 29 6.98 -15.96 15.89
C CYS A 29 7.99 -16.63 16.85
N LEU A 30 7.53 -17.18 17.97
CA LEU A 30 8.38 -17.95 18.90
C LEU A 30 8.82 -19.27 18.28
N LYS A 31 7.90 -20.00 17.61
CA LYS A 31 8.21 -21.28 16.95
C LYS A 31 9.24 -21.14 15.83
N ASN A 32 9.33 -19.97 15.19
CA ASN A 32 10.25 -19.71 14.08
C ASN A 32 11.61 -19.11 14.50
N ARG A 33 11.96 -19.14 15.80
CA ARG A 33 13.29 -18.70 16.27
C ARG A 33 14.33 -19.82 16.31
N GLU A 34 13.88 -21.06 16.42
CA GLU A 34 14.79 -22.20 16.41
C GLU A 34 15.29 -22.45 14.98
N PRO A 35 16.60 -22.70 14.82
CA PRO A 35 17.12 -23.10 13.51
C PRO A 35 16.45 -24.41 13.09
N PRO A 36 16.18 -24.60 11.78
CA PRO A 36 15.58 -25.83 11.27
C PRO A 36 16.40 -27.07 11.63
N LEU A 37 15.75 -28.23 11.69
CA LEU A 37 16.43 -29.49 11.97
C LEU A 37 17.55 -29.72 10.94
N GLY A 38 18.75 -30.10 11.41
CA GLY A 38 19.92 -30.29 10.55
C GLY A 38 20.70 -29.02 10.23
N PHE A 39 20.30 -27.85 10.75
CA PHE A 39 21.07 -26.62 10.57
C PHE A 39 22.50 -26.78 11.11
N PRO A 40 23.54 -26.34 10.35
CA PRO A 40 24.92 -26.55 10.75
C PRO A 40 25.23 -25.96 12.13
N SER A 41 26.03 -26.69 12.92
CA SER A 41 26.57 -26.16 14.17
C SER A 41 27.48 -24.96 13.91
N GLN A 42 27.66 -24.08 14.91
CA GLN A 42 28.52 -22.91 14.78
C GLN A 42 29.95 -23.26 14.33
N LYS A 43 30.51 -24.39 14.79
CA LYS A 43 31.82 -24.88 14.35
C LYS A 43 31.81 -25.22 12.85
N LYS A 44 30.80 -25.96 12.39
CA LYS A 44 30.69 -26.33 10.97
C LYS A 44 30.45 -25.10 10.09
N PHE A 45 29.71 -24.13 10.58
CA PHE A 45 29.46 -22.85 9.91
C PHE A 45 30.76 -22.06 9.72
N LEU A 46 31.65 -22.02 10.73
CA LEU A 46 32.99 -21.43 10.62
C LEU A 46 33.90 -22.21 9.67
N GLU A 47 33.86 -23.54 9.68
CA GLU A 47 34.61 -24.37 8.72
C GLU A 47 34.20 -24.05 7.27
N LEU A 48 32.90 -23.90 7.01
CA LEU A 48 32.38 -23.51 5.70
C LEU A 48 32.79 -22.08 5.34
N LEU A 49 32.77 -21.14 6.29
CA LEU A 49 33.20 -19.76 6.08
C LEU A 49 34.68 -19.68 5.67
N ASN A 50 35.53 -20.52 6.28
CA ASN A 50 36.97 -20.60 5.98
C ASN A 50 37.28 -21.09 4.56
N LEU A 51 36.31 -21.67 3.84
CA LEU A 51 36.49 -22.05 2.44
C LEU A 51 36.51 -20.83 1.49
N ARG A 52 36.12 -19.64 1.97
CA ARG A 52 36.10 -18.37 1.21
C ARG A 52 35.40 -18.50 -0.16
N ASN A 53 34.36 -19.33 -0.22
CA ASN A 53 33.54 -19.56 -1.41
C ASN A 53 32.08 -19.24 -1.11
N PRO A 54 31.61 -18.03 -1.44
CA PRO A 54 30.26 -17.57 -1.08
C PRO A 54 29.11 -18.45 -1.60
N GLU A 55 29.21 -18.93 -2.84
CA GLU A 55 28.17 -19.78 -3.45
C GLU A 55 28.20 -21.19 -2.87
N GLY A 56 29.40 -21.79 -2.82
CA GLY A 56 29.59 -23.13 -2.26
C GLY A 56 29.19 -23.22 -0.78
N PHE A 57 29.36 -22.12 -0.02
CA PHE A 57 28.83 -22.01 1.33
C PHE A 57 27.32 -22.20 1.36
N LEU A 58 26.57 -21.41 0.58
CA LEU A 58 25.11 -21.46 0.58
C LEU A 58 24.60 -22.79 0.07
N ASP A 59 25.21 -23.34 -0.98
CA ASP A 59 24.83 -24.65 -1.51
C ASP A 59 25.03 -25.75 -0.48
N SER A 60 26.14 -25.73 0.27
CA SER A 60 26.38 -26.68 1.35
C SER A 60 25.35 -26.58 2.47
N VAL A 61 24.96 -25.35 2.85
CA VAL A 61 23.95 -25.12 3.88
C VAL A 61 22.56 -25.55 3.39
N PHE A 62 22.17 -25.19 2.16
CA PHE A 62 20.87 -25.56 1.60
C PHE A 62 20.76 -27.06 1.34
N GLN A 63 21.78 -27.74 0.82
CA GLN A 63 21.78 -29.20 0.65
C GLN A 63 21.57 -29.96 1.97
N THR A 64 22.04 -29.41 3.08
CA THR A 64 21.92 -30.05 4.40
C THR A 64 20.50 -29.89 4.99
N VAL A 65 19.79 -28.82 4.66
CA VAL A 65 18.61 -28.38 5.41
C VAL A 65 17.34 -28.25 4.56
N ALA A 66 17.46 -27.85 3.29
CA ALA A 66 16.35 -27.61 2.38
C ALA A 66 16.83 -27.76 0.92
N PRO A 67 16.83 -28.98 0.35
CA PRO A 67 17.43 -29.25 -0.96
C PRO A 67 16.70 -28.62 -2.14
N ASP A 68 15.39 -28.36 -2.02
CA ASP A 68 14.56 -28.00 -3.17
C ASP A 68 14.34 -26.50 -3.34
N GLU A 69 14.39 -25.68 -2.27
CA GLU A 69 14.28 -24.20 -2.35
C GLU A 69 14.73 -23.54 -1.02
N PRO A 70 15.21 -22.27 -1.05
CA PRO A 70 15.59 -21.56 0.17
C PRO A 70 14.37 -21.23 1.03
N GLU A 71 14.06 -22.11 1.98
CA GLU A 71 13.00 -21.89 2.95
C GLU A 71 13.33 -20.65 3.83
N HIS A 72 12.34 -19.78 4.07
CA HIS A 72 12.51 -18.55 4.86
C HIS A 72 13.17 -18.79 6.22
N ARG A 73 12.92 -19.94 6.86
CA ARG A 73 13.52 -20.36 8.13
C ARG A 73 15.03 -20.53 8.02
N VAL A 74 15.51 -21.16 6.93
CA VAL A 74 16.93 -21.35 6.65
C VAL A 74 17.60 -20.00 6.41
N VAL A 75 17.00 -19.16 5.58
CA VAL A 75 17.50 -17.80 5.31
C VAL A 75 17.61 -16.99 6.61
N ARG A 76 16.57 -17.01 7.45
CA ARG A 76 16.58 -16.33 8.76
C ARG A 76 17.67 -16.88 9.68
N ALA A 77 17.80 -18.20 9.78
CA ALA A 77 18.82 -18.85 10.61
C ALA A 77 20.25 -18.50 10.16
N ILE A 78 20.50 -18.47 8.85
CA ILE A 78 21.79 -18.02 8.29
C ILE A 78 22.09 -16.58 8.71
N LEU A 79 21.13 -15.66 8.59
CA LEU A 79 21.34 -14.26 8.93
C LEU A 79 21.57 -14.05 10.43
N LEU A 80 20.81 -14.75 11.28
CA LEU A 80 21.02 -14.70 12.73
C LEU A 80 22.39 -15.28 13.11
N ALA A 81 22.84 -16.35 12.43
CA ALA A 81 24.17 -16.89 12.60
C ALA A 81 25.24 -15.87 12.20
N PHE A 82 25.08 -15.19 11.06
CA PHE A 82 25.97 -14.11 10.65
C PHE A 82 26.01 -12.97 11.67
N ASP A 83 24.87 -12.48 12.13
CA ASP A 83 24.83 -11.39 13.11
C ASP A 83 25.50 -11.76 14.44
N SER A 84 25.40 -13.04 14.84
CA SER A 84 26.10 -13.56 16.02
C SER A 84 27.62 -13.66 15.82
N LEU A 85 28.05 -14.05 14.62
CA LEU A 85 29.46 -14.23 14.26
C LEU A 85 30.16 -12.91 14.00
N SER A 86 29.52 -11.96 13.32
CA SER A 86 30.08 -10.64 12.99
C SER A 86 30.54 -9.86 14.22
N ARG A 87 30.02 -10.17 15.41
CA ARG A 87 30.46 -9.55 16.67
C ARG A 87 31.75 -10.14 17.26
N ARG A 88 32.21 -11.28 16.74
CA ARG A 88 33.26 -12.12 17.34
C ARG A 88 34.41 -12.46 16.40
N VAL A 89 34.23 -12.29 15.09
CA VAL A 89 35.22 -12.67 14.07
C VAL A 89 36.13 -11.50 13.69
N ASN A 90 37.25 -11.80 13.04
CA ASN A 90 38.20 -10.79 12.57
C ASN A 90 37.64 -10.02 11.33
N PRO A 91 38.28 -8.90 10.92
CA PRO A 91 37.82 -8.13 9.76
C PRO A 91 37.79 -8.90 8.43
N GLU A 92 38.66 -9.90 8.24
CA GLU A 92 38.69 -10.71 7.01
C GLU A 92 37.45 -11.63 6.93
N ASP A 93 37.07 -12.26 8.03
CA ASP A 93 35.85 -13.06 8.15
C ASP A 93 34.59 -12.22 7.95
N LEU A 94 34.60 -10.95 8.38
CA LEU A 94 33.50 -10.03 8.10
C LEU A 94 33.30 -9.82 6.60
N VAL A 95 34.38 -9.66 5.83
CA VAL A 95 34.30 -9.52 4.36
C VAL A 95 33.63 -10.75 3.74
N SER A 96 34.01 -11.96 4.17
CA SER A 96 33.37 -13.19 3.68
C SER A 96 31.92 -13.34 4.10
N ILE A 97 31.56 -12.94 5.32
CA ILE A 97 30.16 -12.92 5.77
C ILE A 97 29.35 -11.99 4.87
N GLU A 98 29.84 -10.79 4.56
CA GLU A 98 29.15 -9.86 3.66
C GLU A 98 29.10 -10.34 2.20
N ALA A 99 30.13 -11.07 1.75
CA ALA A 99 30.15 -11.70 0.44
C ALA A 99 29.05 -12.77 0.32
N ILE A 100 28.97 -13.68 1.31
CA ILE A 100 27.90 -14.68 1.36
C ILE A 100 26.53 -14.02 1.49
N ARG A 101 26.40 -12.99 2.33
CA ARG A 101 25.16 -12.23 2.48
C ARG A 101 24.75 -11.59 1.15
N SER A 102 25.69 -11.15 0.32
CA SER A 102 25.42 -10.61 -1.01
C SER A 102 24.86 -11.67 -1.95
N VAL A 103 25.42 -12.90 -1.98
CA VAL A 103 24.84 -14.01 -2.75
C VAL A 103 23.44 -14.35 -2.26
N LEU A 104 23.24 -14.42 -0.94
CA LEU A 104 21.95 -14.69 -0.33
C LEU A 104 20.93 -13.62 -0.73
N LEU A 105 21.32 -12.35 -0.72
CA LEU A 105 20.52 -11.23 -1.21
C LEU A 105 20.15 -11.42 -2.68
N VAL A 106 21.08 -11.82 -3.57
CA VAL A 106 20.74 -12.10 -4.97
C VAL A 106 19.71 -13.24 -5.08
N ARG A 107 19.93 -14.36 -4.38
CA ARG A 107 19.02 -15.53 -4.40
C ARG A 107 17.63 -15.19 -3.87
N CYS A 108 17.54 -14.30 -2.89
CA CYS A 108 16.26 -13.85 -2.34
C CYS A 108 15.60 -12.72 -3.17
N GLY A 109 16.25 -12.21 -4.22
CA GLY A 109 15.69 -11.19 -5.12
C GLY A 109 16.05 -9.73 -4.78
N TYR A 110 17.21 -9.49 -4.16
CA TYR A 110 17.71 -8.16 -3.73
C TYR A 110 18.96 -7.73 -4.51
N PRO A 111 18.94 -7.71 -5.86
CA PRO A 111 20.13 -7.42 -6.67
C PRO A 111 20.72 -6.04 -6.36
N LEU A 112 19.92 -4.99 -6.21
CA LEU A 112 20.45 -3.64 -5.93
C LEU A 112 21.18 -3.55 -4.59
N LYS A 113 20.65 -4.18 -3.53
CA LYS A 113 21.32 -4.18 -2.24
C LYS A 113 22.57 -5.05 -2.25
N ALA A 114 22.49 -6.24 -2.87
CA ALA A 114 23.65 -7.09 -3.08
C ALA A 114 24.74 -6.31 -3.82
N LEU A 115 24.40 -5.57 -4.88
CA LEU A 115 25.35 -4.74 -5.63
C LEU A 115 25.99 -3.67 -4.74
N GLN A 116 25.21 -3.01 -3.90
CA GLN A 116 25.73 -2.02 -2.95
C GLN A 116 26.72 -2.66 -1.97
N THR A 117 26.36 -3.81 -1.38
CA THR A 117 27.23 -4.54 -0.45
C THR A 117 28.51 -4.98 -1.15
N VAL A 118 28.41 -5.60 -2.33
CA VAL A 118 29.56 -6.03 -3.13
C VAL A 118 30.47 -4.84 -3.45
N LYS A 119 29.92 -3.71 -3.91
CA LYS A 119 30.72 -2.50 -4.20
C LYS A 119 31.47 -1.97 -2.98
N ASN A 120 30.88 -2.10 -1.78
CA ASN A 120 31.51 -1.65 -0.54
C ASN A 120 32.64 -2.58 -0.08
N ILE A 121 32.50 -3.90 -0.25
CA ILE A 121 33.47 -4.88 0.24
C ILE A 121 34.58 -5.19 -0.76
N LEU A 122 34.29 -5.13 -2.07
CA LEU A 122 35.21 -5.51 -3.15
C LEU A 122 36.59 -4.81 -3.08
N PRO A 123 36.70 -3.51 -2.71
CA PRO A 123 38.01 -2.85 -2.56
C PRO A 123 38.89 -3.45 -1.45
N GLY A 124 38.28 -4.05 -0.43
CA GLY A 124 38.98 -4.65 0.72
C GLY A 124 39.33 -6.13 0.56
N VAL A 125 38.88 -6.78 -0.53
CA VAL A 125 39.10 -8.22 -0.76
C VAL A 125 40.41 -8.44 -1.52
N GLN A 126 41.28 -9.27 -0.96
CA GLN A 126 42.55 -9.66 -1.57
C GLN A 126 42.33 -10.46 -2.87
N PRO A 127 43.26 -10.42 -3.84
CA PRO A 127 43.18 -11.25 -5.04
C PRO A 127 43.09 -12.76 -4.70
N GLY A 128 42.13 -13.45 -5.31
CA GLY A 128 41.86 -14.88 -5.09
C GLY A 128 40.37 -15.22 -5.30
N LYS A 129 40.01 -16.48 -5.11
CA LYS A 129 38.66 -17.03 -5.41
C LYS A 129 37.49 -16.21 -4.87
N GLU A 130 37.63 -15.63 -3.69
CA GLU A 130 36.57 -14.81 -3.10
C GLU A 130 36.30 -13.52 -3.90
N ARG A 131 37.37 -12.84 -4.35
CA ARG A 131 37.24 -11.65 -5.20
C ARG A 131 36.64 -12.01 -6.56
N GLU A 132 37.03 -13.16 -7.11
CA GLU A 132 36.50 -13.70 -8.37
C GLU A 132 34.99 -13.92 -8.26
N SER A 133 34.53 -14.67 -7.25
CA SER A 133 33.11 -14.88 -7.01
C SER A 133 32.36 -13.56 -6.82
N LEU A 134 32.92 -12.59 -6.10
CA LEU A 134 32.30 -11.27 -5.93
C LEU A 134 32.15 -10.49 -7.24
N LEU A 135 33.14 -10.57 -8.13
CA LEU A 135 33.07 -9.96 -9.47
C LEU A 135 32.04 -10.66 -10.36
N GLU A 136 31.94 -11.99 -10.29
CA GLU A 136 30.92 -12.78 -11.00
C GLU A 136 29.50 -12.40 -10.54
N ILE A 137 29.27 -12.35 -9.22
CA ILE A 137 28.01 -11.92 -8.63
C ILE A 137 27.68 -10.49 -9.07
N LYS A 138 28.65 -9.57 -9.01
CA LYS A 138 28.48 -8.18 -9.47
C LYS A 138 28.05 -8.12 -10.93
N ALA A 139 28.72 -8.88 -11.80
CA ALA A 139 28.39 -8.95 -13.23
C ALA A 139 26.99 -9.52 -13.45
N GLU A 140 26.62 -10.59 -12.75
CA GLU A 140 25.29 -11.19 -12.86
C GLU A 140 24.19 -10.21 -12.43
N ILE A 141 24.41 -9.49 -11.34
CA ILE A 141 23.49 -8.46 -10.84
C ILE A 141 23.34 -7.32 -11.85
N GLU A 142 24.45 -6.75 -12.32
CA GLU A 142 24.44 -5.63 -13.26
C GLU A 142 23.73 -6.03 -14.57
N ARG A 143 23.91 -7.27 -15.02
CA ARG A 143 23.17 -7.85 -16.15
C ARG A 143 21.67 -7.95 -15.86
N LYS A 144 21.27 -8.51 -14.71
CA LYS A 144 19.86 -8.64 -14.31
C LYS A 144 19.16 -7.27 -14.19
N LEU A 145 19.90 -6.24 -13.80
CA LEU A 145 19.40 -4.86 -13.66
C LEU A 145 19.47 -4.04 -14.97
N GLY A 146 19.99 -4.59 -16.06
CA GLY A 146 20.15 -3.85 -17.32
C GLY A 146 21.23 -2.74 -17.28
N MET A 147 22.17 -2.81 -16.33
CA MET A 147 23.27 -1.87 -16.17
C MET A 147 24.44 -2.24 -17.11
N PHE A 148 24.22 -2.15 -18.42
CA PHE A 148 25.13 -2.72 -19.42
C PHE A 148 26.53 -2.11 -19.44
N ARG A 149 26.66 -0.82 -19.11
CA ARG A 149 27.96 -0.14 -19.08
C ARG A 149 28.82 -0.65 -17.92
N GLU A 150 28.24 -0.69 -16.73
CA GLU A 150 28.87 -1.18 -15.51
C GLU A 150 29.21 -2.66 -15.65
N PHE A 151 28.29 -3.45 -16.20
CA PHE A 151 28.51 -4.85 -16.55
C PHE A 151 29.74 -5.03 -17.44
N ALA A 152 29.88 -4.24 -18.51
CA ALA A 152 31.02 -4.34 -19.41
C ALA A 152 32.36 -4.01 -18.71
N LEU A 153 32.36 -3.07 -17.77
CA LEU A 153 33.54 -2.75 -16.96
C LEU A 153 33.89 -3.92 -16.01
N THR A 154 32.89 -4.52 -15.37
CA THR A 154 33.07 -5.68 -14.48
C THR A 154 33.60 -6.89 -15.25
N VAL A 155 33.06 -7.17 -16.44
CA VAL A 155 33.55 -8.26 -17.31
C VAL A 155 35.00 -8.01 -17.77
N ARG A 156 35.38 -6.75 -18.02
CA ARG A 156 36.77 -6.42 -18.34
C ARG A 156 37.70 -6.69 -17.15
N GLU A 157 37.26 -6.37 -15.93
CA GLU A 157 38.00 -6.68 -14.70
C GLU A 157 38.14 -8.20 -14.48
N LEU A 158 37.09 -8.98 -14.75
CA LEU A 158 37.13 -10.45 -14.75
C LEU A 158 38.13 -11.02 -15.76
N LYS A 159 38.14 -10.49 -16.99
CA LYS A 159 39.11 -10.90 -18.03
C LYS A 159 40.55 -10.55 -17.67
N LEU A 160 40.77 -9.39 -17.06
CA LEU A 160 42.09 -9.01 -16.54
C LEU A 160 42.54 -9.92 -15.38
N SER A 161 41.59 -10.56 -14.70
CA SER A 161 41.84 -11.56 -13.65
C SER A 161 42.05 -12.98 -14.21
N GLY A 162 41.98 -13.18 -15.54
CA GLY A 162 42.23 -14.47 -16.19
C GLY A 162 41.04 -15.44 -16.20
N ILE A 163 39.81 -14.95 -15.95
CA ILE A 163 38.61 -15.79 -15.83
C ILE A 163 37.78 -15.73 -17.13
N ASP A 164 37.52 -16.90 -17.72
CA ASP A 164 36.57 -17.04 -18.83
C ASP A 164 35.14 -17.07 -18.30
N PHE A 165 34.58 -15.88 -18.05
CA PHE A 165 33.17 -15.72 -17.64
C PHE A 165 32.16 -16.18 -18.71
N TRP A 166 32.61 -16.44 -19.95
CA TRP A 166 31.76 -16.80 -21.08
C TRP A 166 31.94 -18.27 -21.47
N GLY A 167 31.29 -19.18 -20.76
CA GLY A 167 31.03 -20.52 -21.29
C GLY A 167 29.90 -20.46 -22.32
N ASN A 168 30.21 -20.55 -23.62
CA ASN A 168 29.41 -20.86 -24.84
C ASN A 168 27.88 -20.56 -24.99
N ASN A 169 27.13 -20.07 -24.00
CA ASN A 169 25.66 -20.07 -23.99
C ASN A 169 24.99 -18.70 -23.86
N ALA A 170 25.71 -17.59 -23.99
CA ALA A 170 25.10 -16.26 -23.92
C ALA A 170 25.18 -15.55 -25.28
N SER A 171 24.32 -15.97 -26.21
CA SER A 171 23.89 -15.09 -27.28
C SER A 171 23.19 -13.89 -26.62
N PHE A 172 23.78 -12.70 -26.74
CA PHE A 172 23.08 -11.46 -26.43
C PHE A 172 21.77 -11.47 -27.23
N PRO A 173 20.58 -11.36 -26.61
CA PRO A 173 19.35 -11.19 -27.37
C PRO A 173 19.35 -9.76 -27.92
N THR A 174 20.07 -9.54 -29.03
CA THR A 174 20.03 -8.32 -29.83
C THR A 174 18.65 -8.09 -30.46
N ASN A 175 17.74 -9.06 -30.35
CA ASN A 175 16.45 -9.10 -31.02
C ASN A 175 15.23 -9.00 -30.09
N PHE A 176 15.34 -8.39 -28.90
CA PHE A 176 14.14 -7.90 -28.22
C PHE A 176 13.67 -6.60 -28.90
N LYS A 177 12.99 -6.73 -30.05
CA LYS A 177 12.15 -5.67 -30.59
C LYS A 177 10.96 -5.51 -29.65
N ILE A 178 11.15 -4.76 -28.56
CA ILE A 178 10.03 -4.14 -27.86
C ILE A 178 9.34 -3.29 -28.92
N ILE A 179 8.11 -3.66 -29.27
CA ILE A 179 7.28 -2.91 -30.21
C ILE A 179 6.91 -1.62 -29.48
N TRP A 180 7.80 -0.63 -29.53
CA TRP A 180 7.51 0.71 -29.07
C TRP A 180 6.45 1.27 -30.01
N LEU A 181 5.24 1.48 -29.50
CA LEU A 181 4.28 2.33 -30.20
C LEU A 181 4.96 3.67 -30.49
N GLN A 182 4.81 4.14 -31.73
CA GLN A 182 5.22 5.49 -32.10
C GLN A 182 4.62 6.48 -31.08
N PRO A 183 5.39 7.46 -30.57
CA PRO A 183 4.92 8.36 -29.51
C PRO A 183 3.57 9.03 -29.83
N THR A 184 3.32 9.32 -31.10
CA THR A 184 2.05 9.86 -31.60
C THR A 184 0.88 8.90 -31.37
N ALA A 185 1.02 7.63 -31.75
CA ALA A 185 0.00 6.60 -31.52
C ALA A 185 -0.21 6.35 -30.02
N ALA A 186 0.86 6.32 -29.22
CA ALA A 186 0.75 6.19 -27.76
C ALA A 186 -0.01 7.36 -27.12
N GLY A 187 0.26 8.59 -27.56
CA GLY A 187 -0.46 9.78 -27.13
C GLY A 187 -1.95 9.74 -27.47
N ILE A 188 -2.29 9.33 -28.70
CA ILE A 188 -3.70 9.18 -29.13
C ILE A 188 -4.42 8.14 -28.28
N ILE A 189 -3.83 6.94 -28.09
CA ILE A 189 -4.42 5.88 -27.27
C ILE A 189 -4.61 6.36 -25.82
N TRP A 190 -3.64 7.08 -25.26
CA TRP A 190 -3.78 7.62 -23.90
C TRP A 190 -4.97 8.58 -23.81
N VAL A 191 -5.10 9.52 -24.74
CA VAL A 191 -6.24 10.46 -24.77
C VAL A 191 -7.57 9.72 -24.91
N LEU A 192 -7.65 8.71 -25.76
CA LEU A 192 -8.85 7.88 -25.91
C LEU A 192 -9.20 7.15 -24.60
N LEU A 193 -8.22 6.54 -23.93
CA LEU A 193 -8.41 5.92 -22.62
C LEU A 193 -8.86 6.95 -21.58
N LEU A 194 -8.29 8.16 -21.58
CA LEU A 194 -8.65 9.22 -20.65
C LEU A 194 -10.12 9.64 -20.79
N LEU A 195 -10.61 9.72 -22.02
CA LEU A 195 -11.99 10.13 -22.36
C LEU A 195 -13.00 8.99 -22.28
N MET A 196 -12.57 7.72 -22.29
CA MET A 196 -13.47 6.57 -22.29
C MET A 196 -14.42 6.57 -21.07
N PRO A 197 -13.94 6.69 -19.81
CA PRO A 197 -14.84 6.74 -18.65
C PRO A 197 -15.84 7.91 -18.71
N LEU A 198 -15.41 9.08 -19.20
CA LEU A 198 -16.31 10.22 -19.40
C LEU A 198 -17.45 9.86 -20.36
N ALA A 199 -17.14 9.24 -21.50
CA ALA A 199 -18.15 8.86 -22.49
C ALA A 199 -19.16 7.84 -21.94
N VAL A 200 -18.70 6.88 -21.13
CA VAL A 200 -19.58 5.89 -20.50
C VAL A 200 -20.49 6.55 -19.46
N VAL A 201 -19.94 7.36 -18.56
CA VAL A 201 -20.75 8.09 -17.55
C VAL A 201 -21.74 9.05 -18.21
N GLU A 202 -21.38 9.69 -19.32
CA GLU A 202 -22.29 10.54 -20.07
C GLU A 202 -23.43 9.73 -20.70
N LEU A 203 -23.14 8.58 -21.32
CA LEU A 203 -24.16 7.67 -21.84
C LEU A 203 -25.10 7.20 -20.74
N ASP A 204 -24.56 6.77 -19.61
CA ASP A 204 -25.32 6.36 -18.43
C ASP A 204 -26.21 7.48 -17.89
N THR A 205 -25.68 8.71 -17.82
CA THR A 205 -26.45 9.88 -17.41
C THR A 205 -27.62 10.15 -18.37
N ARG A 206 -27.42 10.02 -19.68
CA ARG A 206 -28.47 10.18 -20.69
C ARG A 206 -29.53 9.08 -20.57
N LEU A 207 -29.10 7.83 -20.39
CA LEU A 207 -30.00 6.69 -20.19
C LEU A 207 -30.80 6.83 -18.89
N TRP A 208 -30.16 7.28 -17.81
CA TRP A 208 -30.81 7.57 -16.53
C TRP A 208 -31.88 8.64 -16.70
N LYS A 209 -31.56 9.78 -17.35
CA LYS A 209 -32.53 10.85 -17.62
C LYS A 209 -33.71 10.38 -18.47
N LYS A 210 -33.45 9.55 -19.49
CA LYS A 210 -34.52 8.97 -20.32
C LYS A 210 -35.42 8.02 -19.52
N LYS A 211 -34.84 7.22 -18.62
CA LYS A 211 -35.57 6.26 -17.79
C LYS A 211 -36.41 6.93 -16.70
N PHE A 212 -35.95 8.07 -16.18
CA PHE A 212 -36.55 8.76 -15.05
C PHE A 212 -36.91 10.21 -15.38
N ALA A 213 -37.52 10.45 -16.55
CA ALA A 213 -37.79 11.80 -17.04
C ALA A 213 -38.61 12.66 -16.07
N ASP A 214 -39.60 12.07 -15.38
CA ASP A 214 -40.45 12.77 -14.40
C ASP A 214 -40.86 11.82 -13.26
N GLY A 215 -40.67 12.24 -12.00
CA GLY A 215 -41.19 11.49 -10.87
C GLY A 215 -40.70 11.95 -9.50
N ALA A 216 -41.55 11.78 -8.48
CA ALA A 216 -41.29 12.13 -7.08
C ALA A 216 -40.07 11.39 -6.46
N ASN A 217 -39.57 10.32 -7.10
CA ASN A 217 -38.45 9.50 -6.61
C ASN A 217 -37.08 9.81 -7.24
N GLN A 218 -36.96 10.83 -8.11
CA GLN A 218 -35.69 11.14 -8.79
C GLN A 218 -34.53 11.37 -7.81
N THR A 219 -34.73 12.07 -6.69
CA THR A 219 -33.67 12.36 -5.71
C THR A 219 -33.09 11.09 -5.08
N ARG A 220 -33.94 10.11 -4.74
CA ARG A 220 -33.50 8.82 -4.15
C ARG A 220 -32.73 8.00 -5.17
N LEU A 221 -33.23 7.92 -6.40
CA LEU A 221 -32.58 7.19 -7.49
C LEU A 221 -31.26 7.82 -7.91
N PHE A 222 -31.19 9.16 -7.89
CA PHE A 222 -29.96 9.90 -8.13
C PHE A 222 -28.91 9.62 -7.05
N HIS A 223 -29.32 9.51 -5.78
CA HIS A 223 -28.38 9.13 -4.72
C HIS A 223 -27.77 7.74 -4.99
N SER A 224 -28.59 6.74 -5.35
CA SER A 224 -28.10 5.40 -5.69
C SER A 224 -27.16 5.40 -6.89
N TYR A 225 -27.46 6.21 -7.91
CA TYR A 225 -26.59 6.39 -9.08
C TYR A 225 -25.25 6.99 -8.68
N ARG A 226 -25.27 8.08 -7.90
CA ARG A 226 -24.06 8.78 -7.44
C ARG A 226 -23.15 7.92 -6.57
N THR A 227 -23.73 7.04 -5.74
CA THR A 227 -22.96 6.12 -4.89
C THR A 227 -22.46 4.88 -5.63
N SER A 228 -22.78 4.73 -6.93
CA SER A 228 -22.29 3.62 -7.74
C SER A 228 -20.77 3.67 -7.88
N SER A 229 -20.11 2.53 -7.65
CA SER A 229 -18.67 2.40 -7.82
C SER A 229 -18.24 2.30 -9.29
N ILE A 230 -19.19 2.24 -10.24
CA ILE A 230 -18.92 2.04 -11.68
C ILE A 230 -17.93 3.08 -12.21
N THR A 231 -18.16 4.37 -11.93
CA THR A 231 -17.26 5.44 -12.39
C THR A 231 -15.83 5.26 -11.87
N ALA A 232 -15.67 4.89 -10.60
CA ALA A 232 -14.35 4.66 -10.01
C ALA A 232 -13.67 3.44 -10.64
N LEU A 233 -14.42 2.35 -10.88
CA LEU A 233 -13.93 1.13 -11.52
C LEU A 233 -13.50 1.37 -12.97
N GLU A 234 -14.26 2.16 -13.74
CA GLU A 234 -13.91 2.52 -15.12
C GLU A 234 -12.64 3.37 -15.19
N CYS A 235 -12.52 4.37 -14.30
CA CYS A 235 -11.31 5.19 -14.22
C CYS A 235 -10.09 4.33 -13.82
N LEU A 236 -10.27 3.39 -12.88
CA LEU A 236 -9.23 2.45 -12.46
C LEU A 236 -8.82 1.52 -13.61
N PHE A 237 -9.79 0.93 -14.30
CA PHE A 237 -9.54 0.06 -15.44
C PHE A 237 -8.78 0.79 -16.56
N SER A 238 -9.19 2.02 -16.87
CA SER A 238 -8.49 2.87 -17.83
C SER A 238 -7.04 3.15 -17.42
N ALA A 239 -6.79 3.50 -16.16
CA ALA A 239 -5.44 3.72 -15.64
C ALA A 239 -4.58 2.44 -15.72
N ILE A 240 -5.16 1.27 -15.43
CA ILE A 240 -4.48 -0.03 -15.57
C ILE A 240 -4.10 -0.27 -17.03
N LEU A 241 -5.00 0.00 -17.99
CA LEU A 241 -4.69 -0.15 -19.43
C LEU A 241 -3.55 0.77 -19.87
N VAL A 242 -3.51 2.02 -19.39
CA VAL A 242 -2.41 2.95 -19.68
C VAL A 242 -1.05 2.40 -19.22
N LEU A 243 -1.01 1.82 -18.02
CA LEU A 243 0.22 1.21 -17.49
C LEU A 243 0.56 -0.10 -18.21
N PHE A 244 -0.44 -0.94 -18.47
CA PHE A 244 -0.29 -2.22 -19.15
C PHE A 244 0.28 -2.07 -20.56
N PHE A 245 -0.22 -1.10 -21.33
CA PHE A 245 0.29 -0.79 -22.66
C PHE A 245 1.60 0.03 -22.64
N LYS A 246 2.17 0.31 -21.46
CA LYS A 246 3.40 1.10 -21.27
C LYS A 246 3.37 2.46 -22.00
N LEU A 247 2.18 3.06 -22.13
CA LEU A 247 2.02 4.34 -22.84
C LEU A 247 2.89 5.46 -22.24
N PRO A 248 3.05 5.57 -20.90
CA PRO A 248 3.98 6.54 -20.33
C PRO A 248 5.42 6.34 -20.78
N THR A 249 5.89 5.10 -20.83
CA THR A 249 7.25 4.81 -21.28
C THR A 249 7.45 5.17 -22.75
N SER A 250 6.46 4.92 -23.61
CA SER A 250 6.46 5.39 -25.01
C SER A 250 6.49 6.91 -25.16
N LEU A 251 6.07 7.66 -24.14
CA LEU A 251 6.13 9.14 -24.10
C LEU A 251 7.35 9.68 -23.34
N GLY A 252 8.30 8.83 -22.94
CA GLY A 252 9.54 9.23 -22.28
C GLY A 252 9.49 9.29 -20.75
N PHE A 253 8.41 8.82 -20.12
CA PHE A 253 8.37 8.66 -18.66
C PHE A 253 9.14 7.39 -18.23
N SER A 254 9.72 7.40 -17.03
CA SER A 254 10.36 6.21 -16.45
C SER A 254 9.36 5.06 -16.31
N SER A 255 9.74 3.86 -16.73
CA SER A 255 8.94 2.63 -16.62
C SER A 255 8.63 2.22 -15.17
N GLU A 256 9.42 2.71 -14.21
CA GLU A 256 9.23 2.43 -12.79
C GLU A 256 8.23 3.41 -12.13
N SER A 257 7.91 4.51 -12.80
CA SER A 257 7.06 5.56 -12.23
C SER A 257 5.58 5.21 -12.40
N LEU A 258 4.88 5.05 -11.28
CA LEU A 258 3.42 4.94 -11.23
C LEU A 258 2.71 6.30 -11.30
N ILE A 259 3.47 7.40 -11.20
CA ILE A 259 2.94 8.78 -11.18
C ILE A 259 2.04 9.06 -12.40
N PRO A 260 2.42 8.70 -13.65
CA PRO A 260 1.58 8.97 -14.80
C PRO A 260 0.23 8.23 -14.77
N GLY A 261 0.22 6.97 -14.28
CA GLY A 261 -1.01 6.20 -14.10
C GLY A 261 -1.93 6.82 -13.05
N PHE A 262 -1.35 7.30 -11.94
CA PHE A 262 -2.10 8.03 -10.90
C PHE A 262 -2.69 9.35 -11.42
N LEU A 263 -1.89 10.15 -12.16
CA LEU A 263 -2.37 11.39 -12.77
C LEU A 263 -3.49 11.12 -13.78
N HIS A 264 -3.38 10.05 -14.58
CA HIS A 264 -4.44 9.61 -15.48
C HIS A 264 -5.72 9.28 -14.71
N LEU A 265 -5.62 8.47 -13.64
CA LEU A 265 -6.76 8.11 -12.80
C LEU A 265 -7.48 9.35 -12.26
N MET A 266 -6.72 10.31 -11.72
CA MET A 266 -7.26 11.57 -11.20
C MET A 266 -7.92 12.40 -12.29
N ALA A 267 -7.26 12.59 -13.43
CA ALA A 267 -7.80 13.34 -14.55
C ALA A 267 -9.08 12.71 -15.11
N SER A 268 -9.11 11.38 -15.28
CA SER A 268 -10.29 10.66 -15.76
C SER A 268 -11.46 10.78 -14.78
N TYR A 269 -11.19 10.64 -13.48
CA TYR A 269 -12.19 10.83 -12.44
C TYR A 269 -12.75 12.27 -12.44
N PHE A 270 -11.90 13.28 -12.59
CA PHE A 270 -12.34 14.67 -12.68
C PHE A 270 -13.25 14.94 -13.88
N LEU A 271 -12.94 14.36 -15.03
CA LEU A 271 -13.80 14.46 -16.21
C LEU A 271 -15.17 13.84 -15.93
N CYS A 272 -15.21 12.67 -15.29
CA CYS A 272 -16.47 12.00 -14.93
C CYS A 272 -17.33 12.78 -13.92
N LEU A 273 -16.79 13.76 -13.20
CA LEU A 273 -17.57 14.63 -12.32
C LEU A 273 -18.42 15.66 -13.09
N ILE A 274 -18.08 15.97 -14.34
CA ILE A 274 -18.83 16.92 -15.19
C ILE A 274 -20.27 16.44 -15.44
N PRO A 275 -20.52 15.25 -16.02
CA PRO A 275 -21.88 14.76 -16.24
C PRO A 275 -22.65 14.58 -14.92
N ASN A 276 -21.97 14.16 -13.85
CA ASN A 276 -22.56 14.05 -12.50
C ASN A 276 -23.03 15.41 -11.97
N TYR A 277 -22.23 16.46 -12.11
CA TYR A 277 -22.62 17.82 -11.74
C TYR A 277 -23.85 18.31 -12.52
N LEU A 278 -23.86 18.09 -13.84
CA LEU A 278 -24.99 18.49 -14.68
C LEU A 278 -26.27 17.75 -14.30
N LEU A 279 -26.14 16.45 -13.99
CA LEU A 279 -27.26 15.64 -13.49
C LEU A 279 -27.74 16.14 -12.12
N GLU A 280 -26.83 16.40 -11.18
CA GLU A 280 -27.17 16.89 -9.84
C GLU A 280 -27.93 18.23 -9.92
N LYS A 281 -27.42 19.16 -10.74
CA LYS A 281 -28.07 20.45 -10.96
C LYS A 281 -29.49 20.30 -11.52
N THR A 282 -29.70 19.31 -12.39
CA THR A 282 -31.03 19.01 -12.97
C THR A 282 -31.97 18.44 -11.92
N VAL A 283 -31.51 17.43 -11.16
CA VAL A 283 -32.35 16.68 -10.22
C VAL A 283 -32.68 17.48 -8.96
N ARG A 284 -31.66 18.13 -8.37
CA ARG A 284 -31.78 18.84 -7.08
C ARG A 284 -32.00 20.34 -7.22
N LYS A 285 -31.96 20.88 -8.45
CA LYS A 285 -32.09 22.32 -8.73
C LYS A 285 -31.08 23.16 -7.92
N THR A 286 -29.87 22.65 -7.75
CA THR A 286 -28.81 23.28 -6.94
C THR A 286 -28.29 24.57 -7.58
N ALA A 287 -27.91 25.54 -6.74
CA ALA A 287 -27.32 26.81 -7.15
C ALA A 287 -25.78 26.84 -7.08
N TRP A 288 -25.12 25.82 -6.52
CA TRP A 288 -23.65 25.82 -6.42
C TRP A 288 -22.94 25.77 -7.78
N THR A 289 -21.75 26.35 -7.84
CA THR A 289 -20.92 26.36 -9.05
C THR A 289 -20.21 25.02 -9.26
N PHE A 290 -19.77 24.74 -10.48
CA PHE A 290 -19.02 23.51 -10.79
C PHE A 290 -17.74 23.38 -9.93
N PHE A 291 -17.02 24.48 -9.72
CA PHE A 291 -15.80 24.45 -8.91
C PHE A 291 -16.09 24.07 -7.45
N PHE A 292 -17.16 24.62 -6.87
CA PHE A 292 -17.53 24.31 -5.50
C PHE A 292 -18.04 22.87 -5.35
N PHE A 293 -18.84 22.39 -6.32
CA PHE A 293 -19.21 20.98 -6.45
C PHE A 293 -17.96 20.08 -6.50
N LEU A 294 -17.00 20.41 -7.37
CA LEU A 294 -15.77 19.65 -7.59
C LEU A 294 -14.96 19.54 -6.28
N VAL A 295 -14.70 20.65 -5.62
CA VAL A 295 -13.96 20.67 -4.34
C VAL A 295 -14.69 19.83 -3.28
N THR A 296 -16.01 19.95 -3.19
CA THR A 296 -16.84 19.18 -2.25
C THR A 296 -16.77 17.69 -2.54
N MET A 297 -16.87 17.29 -3.81
CA MET A 297 -16.77 15.88 -4.22
C MET A 297 -15.37 15.32 -3.96
N ILE A 298 -14.30 16.05 -4.25
CA ILE A 298 -12.93 15.61 -3.92
C ILE A 298 -12.80 15.34 -2.44
N ARG A 299 -13.29 16.25 -1.60
CA ARG A 299 -13.24 16.12 -0.14
C ARG A 299 -14.02 14.90 0.36
N LEU A 300 -15.24 14.72 -0.14
CA LEU A 300 -16.08 13.56 0.21
C LEU A 300 -15.46 12.24 -0.23
N ASN A 301 -14.96 12.15 -1.46
CA ASN A 301 -14.30 10.96 -1.96
C ASN A 301 -13.04 10.64 -1.17
N PHE A 302 -12.27 11.64 -0.78
CA PHE A 302 -11.08 11.41 0.05
C PHE A 302 -11.43 10.79 1.42
N ILE A 303 -12.54 11.22 2.05
CA ILE A 303 -13.05 10.56 3.26
C ILE A 303 -13.54 9.14 2.94
N GLN A 304 -14.32 8.96 1.88
CA GLN A 304 -14.84 7.64 1.50
C GLN A 304 -13.72 6.64 1.22
N PHE A 305 -12.68 7.08 0.51
CA PHE A 305 -11.53 6.27 0.16
C PHE A 305 -10.46 6.24 1.26
N GLN A 306 -10.67 6.85 2.43
CA GLN A 306 -9.70 6.78 3.54
C GLN A 306 -9.38 5.33 3.90
N ILE A 307 -10.37 4.42 3.80
CA ILE A 307 -10.23 3.00 4.10
C ILE A 307 -9.24 2.32 3.15
N LEU A 308 -9.02 2.86 1.96
CA LEU A 308 -8.02 2.38 0.99
C LEU A 308 -6.72 3.18 1.07
N ILE A 309 -6.83 4.52 1.14
CA ILE A 309 -5.68 5.43 1.15
C ILE A 309 -4.79 5.16 2.37
N VAL A 310 -5.39 4.95 3.55
CA VAL A 310 -4.63 4.77 4.79
C VAL A 310 -3.79 3.47 4.76
N PRO A 311 -4.35 2.29 4.46
CA PRO A 311 -3.54 1.07 4.29
C PRO A 311 -2.50 1.18 3.18
N LEU A 312 -2.83 1.81 2.04
CA LEU A 312 -1.84 2.01 0.98
C LEU A 312 -0.67 2.90 1.43
N PHE A 313 -0.94 3.95 2.21
CA PHE A 313 0.10 4.80 2.78
C PHE A 313 0.92 4.04 3.83
N ALA A 314 0.29 3.22 4.66
CA ALA A 314 0.98 2.34 5.60
C ALA A 314 1.91 1.34 4.87
N ALA A 315 1.43 0.71 3.80
CA ALA A 315 2.22 -0.18 2.96
C ALA A 315 3.38 0.56 2.29
N TRP A 316 3.17 1.80 1.86
CA TRP A 316 4.26 2.65 1.34
C TRP A 316 5.32 2.94 2.41
N VAL A 317 4.93 3.28 3.64
CA VAL A 317 5.87 3.45 4.76
C VAL A 317 6.66 2.18 5.01
N LEU A 318 5.99 1.02 5.08
CA LEU A 318 6.65 -0.28 5.23
C LEU A 318 7.60 -0.60 4.08
N ARG A 319 7.23 -0.24 2.84
CA ARG A 319 8.12 -0.34 1.68
C ARG A 319 9.35 0.52 1.84
N GLN A 320 9.22 1.77 2.29
CA GLN A 320 10.39 2.64 2.55
C GLN A 320 11.28 2.06 3.65
N MET A 321 10.69 1.46 4.68
CA MET A 321 11.43 0.75 5.72
C MET A 321 12.16 -0.47 5.15
N ALA A 322 11.47 -1.30 4.35
CA ALA A 322 12.07 -2.48 3.72
C ALA A 322 13.19 -2.11 2.74
N LEU A 323 13.07 -1.02 1.97
CA LEU A 323 14.15 -0.55 1.09
C LEU A 323 15.41 -0.15 1.87
N ARG A 324 15.24 0.45 3.06
CA ARG A 324 16.35 0.86 3.93
C ARG A 324 16.88 -0.28 4.79
N LEU A 325 16.03 -1.23 5.15
CA LEU A 325 16.29 -2.40 5.97
C LEU A 325 15.86 -3.68 5.22
N PRO A 326 16.58 -4.08 4.16
CA PRO A 326 16.14 -5.10 3.22
C PRO A 326 15.80 -6.41 3.90
N MET A 327 16.56 -6.86 4.90
CA MET A 327 16.32 -8.14 5.59
C MET A 327 15.36 -8.03 6.77
N TRP A 328 14.86 -6.84 7.11
CA TRP A 328 13.97 -6.65 8.26
C TRP A 328 12.71 -7.52 8.18
N PRO A 329 12.01 -7.63 7.04
CA PRO A 329 10.84 -8.52 6.94
C PRO A 329 11.14 -10.01 7.18
N ILE A 330 12.36 -10.47 6.87
CA ILE A 330 12.78 -11.86 7.15
C ILE A 330 13.19 -12.02 8.61
N LEU A 331 13.93 -11.05 9.14
CA LEU A 331 14.49 -11.11 10.49
C LEU A 331 13.41 -10.91 11.56
N SER A 332 12.46 -10.02 11.28
CA SER A 332 11.34 -9.68 12.15
C SER A 332 10.04 -9.61 11.35
N PRO A 333 9.52 -10.77 10.90
CA PRO A 333 8.24 -10.83 10.22
C PRO A 333 7.12 -10.25 11.10
N GLU A 334 7.19 -10.42 12.42
CA GLU A 334 6.28 -9.77 13.38
C GLU A 334 6.29 -8.25 13.27
N GLY A 335 7.46 -7.66 13.03
CA GLY A 335 7.60 -6.22 12.89
C GLY A 335 6.84 -5.70 11.68
N VAL A 336 6.80 -6.47 10.59
CA VAL A 336 6.03 -6.13 9.39
C VAL A 336 4.54 -6.33 9.66
N SER A 337 4.17 -7.47 10.24
CA SER A 337 2.78 -7.83 10.54
C SER A 337 2.10 -6.84 11.49
N LEU A 338 2.71 -6.60 12.65
CA LEU A 338 2.20 -5.65 13.63
C LEU A 338 2.42 -4.21 13.17
N GLY A 339 3.51 -3.95 12.45
CA GLY A 339 3.81 -2.64 11.88
C GLY A 339 2.74 -2.17 10.92
N PHE A 340 2.22 -3.05 10.05
CA PHE A 340 1.17 -2.67 9.10
C PHE A 340 -0.12 -2.23 9.80
N ALA A 341 -0.60 -3.04 10.75
CA ALA A 341 -1.80 -2.71 11.52
C ALA A 341 -1.59 -1.47 12.40
N ALA A 342 -0.43 -1.36 13.08
CA ALA A 342 -0.12 -0.22 13.94
C ALA A 342 -0.02 1.09 13.15
N ILE A 343 0.66 1.09 12.01
CA ILE A 343 0.79 2.27 11.15
C ILE A 343 -0.58 2.64 10.56
N THR A 344 -1.35 1.66 10.06
CA THR A 344 -2.72 1.89 9.58
C THR A 344 -3.61 2.51 10.66
N GLY A 345 -3.60 1.94 11.87
CA GLY A 345 -4.34 2.46 13.01
C GLY A 345 -3.94 3.89 13.37
N ALA A 346 -2.63 4.14 13.50
CA ALA A 346 -2.10 5.47 13.82
C ALA A 346 -2.47 6.52 12.77
N LEU A 347 -2.36 6.17 11.49
CA LEU A 347 -2.74 7.05 10.38
C LEU A 347 -4.25 7.33 10.36
N ASN A 348 -5.10 6.33 10.63
CA ASN A 348 -6.54 6.51 10.66
C ASN A 348 -6.98 7.39 11.85
N LEU A 349 -6.32 7.22 13.00
CA LEU A 349 -6.50 8.08 14.17
C LEU A 349 -6.04 9.52 13.87
N PHE A 350 -4.88 9.67 13.22
CA PHE A 350 -4.37 10.98 12.81
C PHE A 350 -5.31 11.66 11.81
N PHE A 351 -5.83 10.91 10.83
CA PHE A 351 -6.77 11.41 9.84
C PHE A 351 -8.02 12.02 10.48
N SER A 352 -8.52 11.42 11.56
CA SER A 352 -9.68 11.94 12.31
C SER A 352 -9.47 13.37 12.81
N PHE A 353 -8.24 13.76 13.17
CA PHE A 353 -7.92 15.13 13.56
C PHE A 353 -7.89 16.11 12.37
N LEU A 354 -7.61 15.60 11.17
CA LEU A 354 -7.54 16.41 9.96
C LEU A 354 -8.89 16.65 9.30
N ILE A 355 -9.92 15.84 9.61
CA ILE A 355 -11.24 15.93 9.00
C ILE A 355 -11.79 17.37 9.01
N PRO A 356 -11.83 18.11 10.15
CA PRO A 356 -12.37 19.46 10.16
C PRO A 356 -11.65 20.41 9.19
N SER A 357 -10.32 20.42 9.22
CA SER A 357 -9.51 21.28 8.37
C SER A 357 -9.63 20.91 6.89
N PHE A 358 -9.56 19.61 6.59
CA PHE A 358 -9.63 19.11 5.21
C PHE A 358 -11.01 19.36 4.59
N MET A 359 -12.08 19.18 5.37
CA MET A 359 -13.44 19.42 4.91
C MET A 359 -13.83 20.90 4.86
N GLY A 360 -13.04 21.78 5.49
CA GLY A 360 -13.35 23.20 5.61
C GLY A 360 -14.49 23.46 6.60
N PHE A 361 -14.57 22.67 7.66
CA PHE A 361 -15.55 22.84 8.72
C PHE A 361 -15.19 24.05 9.60
N SER A 362 -16.17 24.91 9.88
CA SER A 362 -16.05 25.99 10.85
C SER A 362 -16.75 25.60 12.15
N LYS A 363 -16.20 26.01 13.29
CA LYS A 363 -16.84 25.72 14.58
C LYS A 363 -18.16 26.50 14.70
N LEU A 364 -19.20 25.82 15.16
CA LEU A 364 -20.50 26.43 15.39
C LEU A 364 -20.56 26.94 16.83
N THR A 365 -20.44 28.26 17.03
CA THR A 365 -20.40 28.89 18.37
C THR A 365 -21.77 29.37 18.87
N GLU A 366 -22.67 29.72 17.95
CA GLU A 366 -23.93 30.43 18.26
C GLU A 366 -25.13 29.51 18.39
N TYR A 367 -24.97 28.21 18.15
CA TYR A 367 -26.07 27.27 18.23
C TYR A 367 -26.20 26.78 19.67
N PRO A 368 -27.30 27.08 20.40
CA PRO A 368 -27.45 26.62 21.77
C PRO A 368 -27.43 25.10 21.74
N PRO A 369 -26.38 24.46 22.30
CA PRO A 369 -26.35 23.02 22.33
C PRO A 369 -27.55 22.57 23.17
N SER A 370 -28.29 21.56 22.68
CA SER A 370 -29.24 20.85 23.52
C SER A 370 -28.54 20.47 24.84
N GLU A 371 -29.26 20.36 25.96
CA GLU A 371 -28.65 19.88 27.22
C GLU A 371 -27.84 18.59 27.01
N PHE A 372 -28.27 17.77 26.05
CA PHE A 372 -27.60 16.54 25.64
C PHE A 372 -26.23 16.75 24.98
N ALA A 373 -26.05 17.81 24.19
CA ALA A 373 -24.77 18.18 23.58
C ALA A 373 -23.83 18.85 24.58
N LYS A 374 -24.37 19.63 25.54
CA LYS A 374 -23.58 20.21 26.64
C LYS A 374 -22.92 19.13 27.51
N THR A 375 -23.61 18.02 27.72
CA THR A 375 -23.12 16.92 28.56
C THR A 375 -22.16 15.96 27.85
N SER A 376 -22.06 16.00 26.51
CA SER A 376 -21.25 15.04 25.75
C SER A 376 -19.86 15.53 25.34
N ASN A 377 -19.51 16.80 25.57
CA ASN A 377 -18.23 17.41 25.13
C ASN A 377 -17.93 17.25 23.62
N VAL A 378 -18.96 17.01 22.79
CA VAL A 378 -18.80 16.85 21.33
C VAL A 378 -18.84 18.22 20.67
N GLN A 379 -17.86 18.51 19.82
CA GLN A 379 -17.81 19.79 19.09
C GLN A 379 -18.78 19.78 17.90
N LEU A 380 -19.53 20.87 17.75
CA LEU A 380 -20.41 21.09 16.59
C LEU A 380 -19.70 21.96 15.56
N TYR A 381 -19.85 21.58 14.30
CA TYR A 381 -19.26 22.24 13.16
C TYR A 381 -20.33 22.60 12.13
N LYS A 382 -20.16 23.75 11.49
CA LYS A 382 -20.83 24.12 10.25
C LYS A 382 -19.98 23.65 9.08
N TRP A 383 -20.59 22.91 8.16
CA TRP A 383 -20.03 22.61 6.86
C TRP A 383 -20.69 23.52 5.83
N ASP A 384 -19.91 24.48 5.33
CA ASP A 384 -20.42 25.37 4.31
C ASP A 384 -20.60 24.65 2.97
N VAL A 385 -21.86 24.43 2.60
CA VAL A 385 -22.28 23.91 1.29
C VAL A 385 -23.51 24.66 0.76
N HIS A 386 -23.46 26.00 0.80
CA HIS A 386 -24.53 26.87 0.31
C HIS A 386 -24.99 26.51 -1.12
N GLY A 387 -26.30 26.53 -1.35
CA GLY A 387 -26.90 26.26 -2.67
C GLY A 387 -26.85 24.80 -3.13
N SER A 388 -26.27 23.88 -2.36
CA SER A 388 -26.20 22.45 -2.71
C SER A 388 -27.53 21.70 -2.57
N GLY A 389 -28.46 22.21 -1.77
CA GLY A 389 -29.68 21.47 -1.40
C GLY A 389 -29.38 20.15 -0.66
N ILE A 390 -28.19 20.00 -0.08
CA ILE A 390 -27.80 18.82 0.70
C ILE A 390 -28.12 19.09 2.17
N HIS A 391 -29.18 18.49 2.66
CA HIS A 391 -29.55 18.48 4.08
C HIS A 391 -28.90 17.25 4.74
N ASN A 392 -27.77 17.44 5.43
CA ASN A 392 -27.03 16.32 6.01
C ASN A 392 -26.36 16.68 7.34
N SER A 393 -26.16 15.65 8.16
CA SER A 393 -25.30 15.65 9.35
C SER A 393 -24.25 14.57 9.21
N PHE A 394 -23.09 14.76 9.83
CA PHE A 394 -22.03 13.77 9.82
C PHE A 394 -21.28 13.77 11.15
N ALA A 395 -21.32 12.64 11.86
CA ALA A 395 -20.45 12.38 13.00
C ALA A 395 -19.07 11.88 12.52
N PHE A 396 -18.01 12.36 13.15
CA PHE A 396 -16.64 11.92 12.91
C PHE A 396 -15.83 11.84 14.19
N GLY A 397 -14.65 11.22 14.09
CA GLY A 397 -13.71 11.07 15.20
C GLY A 397 -13.85 9.73 15.90
N ASN A 398 -12.76 8.97 15.89
CA ASN A 398 -12.70 7.65 16.53
C ASN A 398 -12.39 7.73 18.03
N LEU A 399 -11.85 8.85 18.52
CA LEU A 399 -11.48 9.09 19.92
C LEU A 399 -12.23 10.30 20.48
N SER A 400 -12.53 10.29 21.77
CA SER A 400 -13.28 11.37 22.43
C SER A 400 -12.72 12.78 22.19
N CYS A 401 -11.40 12.92 22.11
CA CYS A 401 -10.75 14.21 21.87
C CYS A 401 -10.85 14.74 20.43
N CYS A 402 -11.18 13.89 19.45
CA CYS A 402 -11.35 14.27 18.04
C CYS A 402 -12.80 14.11 17.54
N GLN A 403 -13.73 13.80 18.44
CA GLN A 403 -15.14 13.65 18.10
C GLN A 403 -15.80 14.98 17.75
N GLY A 404 -16.55 14.97 16.66
CA GLY A 404 -17.29 16.12 16.19
C GLY A 404 -18.50 15.74 15.36
N ILE A 405 -19.43 16.68 15.24
CA ILE A 405 -20.59 16.58 14.35
C ILE A 405 -20.58 17.79 13.43
N ALA A 406 -20.61 17.54 12.12
CA ALA A 406 -20.73 18.58 11.11
C ALA A 406 -22.16 18.63 10.56
N LEU A 407 -22.71 19.84 10.45
CA LEU A 407 -24.04 20.13 9.92
C LEU A 407 -23.90 20.97 8.66
N THR A 408 -24.56 20.59 7.57
CA THR A 408 -24.51 21.36 6.33
C THR A 408 -25.29 22.67 6.44
N THR A 409 -24.86 23.74 5.75
CA THR A 409 -25.61 25.00 5.81
C THR A 409 -27.09 24.88 5.41
N PRO A 410 -27.47 24.18 4.31
CA PRO A 410 -28.88 23.98 3.99
C PRO A 410 -29.67 23.27 5.10
N PHE A 411 -29.03 22.39 5.89
CA PHE A 411 -29.67 21.76 7.03
C PHE A 411 -29.94 22.77 8.15
N LEU A 412 -28.96 23.63 8.47
CA LEU A 412 -29.12 24.69 9.47
C LEU A 412 -30.17 25.74 9.07
N ASP A 413 -30.25 26.08 7.79
CA ASP A 413 -31.12 27.15 7.29
C ASP A 413 -32.60 26.73 7.15
N ASN A 414 -32.88 25.44 6.90
CA ASN A 414 -34.22 24.96 6.53
C ASN A 414 -34.96 24.16 7.63
N PHE A 415 -34.28 23.79 8.71
CA PHE A 415 -34.87 22.97 9.77
C PHE A 415 -35.05 23.76 11.06
N SER A 416 -36.09 23.42 11.83
CA SER A 416 -36.34 24.07 13.11
C SER A 416 -35.25 23.72 14.13
N SER A 417 -35.15 24.51 15.21
CA SER A 417 -34.17 24.19 16.24
C SER A 417 -34.40 22.83 16.88
N ASN A 418 -35.66 22.41 17.01
CA ASN A 418 -36.02 21.10 17.55
C ASN A 418 -35.55 19.95 16.64
N ASP A 419 -35.69 20.09 15.32
CA ASP A 419 -35.26 19.07 14.35
C ASP A 419 -33.75 18.90 14.35
N ILE A 420 -33.02 20.02 14.38
CA ILE A 420 -31.56 20.02 14.46
C ILE A 420 -31.10 19.37 15.78
N GLN A 421 -31.73 19.70 16.91
CA GLN A 421 -31.41 19.07 18.19
C GLN A 421 -31.65 17.55 18.18
N ALA A 422 -32.76 17.10 17.56
CA ALA A 422 -33.06 15.68 17.45
C ALA A 422 -32.00 14.93 16.63
N ILE A 423 -31.57 15.51 15.51
CA ILE A 423 -30.54 14.92 14.64
C ILE A 423 -29.17 14.94 15.33
N VAL A 424 -28.78 16.05 15.98
CA VAL A 424 -27.55 16.10 16.77
C VAL A 424 -27.57 15.04 17.89
N ALA A 425 -28.70 14.84 18.57
CA ALA A 425 -28.83 13.81 19.59
C ALA A 425 -28.66 12.39 19.01
N HIS A 426 -29.20 12.14 17.81
CA HIS A 426 -29.01 10.87 17.08
C HIS A 426 -27.53 10.61 16.77
N GLU A 427 -26.82 11.61 16.24
CA GLU A 427 -25.39 11.54 15.91
C GLU A 427 -24.51 11.35 17.16
N ILE A 428 -24.83 12.04 18.26
CA ILE A 428 -24.21 11.80 19.58
C ILE A 428 -24.43 10.34 20.01
N GLY A 429 -25.60 9.78 19.71
CA GLY A 429 -25.89 8.36 19.92
C GLY A 429 -24.86 7.46 19.24
N HIS A 430 -24.56 7.68 17.96
CA HIS A 430 -23.54 6.93 17.23
C HIS A 430 -22.14 7.05 17.85
N LEU A 431 -21.76 8.26 18.30
CA LEU A 431 -20.48 8.50 18.98
C LEU A 431 -20.40 7.79 20.34
N LYS A 432 -21.44 7.91 21.17
CA LYS A 432 -21.49 7.28 22.50
C LYS A 432 -21.60 5.75 22.45
N LEU A 433 -22.26 5.21 21.42
CA LEU A 433 -22.34 3.77 21.17
C LEU A 433 -21.08 3.20 20.52
N GLY A 434 -20.09 4.05 20.20
CA GLY A 434 -18.81 3.61 19.66
C GLY A 434 -18.88 3.06 18.23
N HIS A 435 -19.88 3.46 17.43
CA HIS A 435 -20.02 2.95 16.06
C HIS A 435 -18.79 3.27 15.20
N LEU A 436 -18.25 4.48 15.31
CA LEU A 436 -17.04 4.88 14.59
C LEU A 436 -15.80 4.12 15.08
N PHE A 437 -15.72 3.88 16.39
CA PHE A 437 -14.66 3.07 16.97
C PHE A 437 -14.72 1.61 16.48
N LEU A 438 -15.93 1.06 16.30
CA LEU A 438 -16.11 -0.27 15.71
C LEU A 438 -15.57 -0.33 14.28
N TYR A 439 -15.80 0.72 13.47
CA TYR A 439 -15.22 0.79 12.12
C TYR A 439 -13.69 0.85 12.14
N LEU A 440 -13.10 1.61 13.06
CA LEU A 440 -11.64 1.61 13.26
C LEU A 440 -11.13 0.21 13.58
N LEU A 441 -11.79 -0.50 14.52
CA LEU A 441 -11.35 -1.84 14.89
C LEU A 441 -11.52 -2.85 13.74
N ALA A 442 -12.60 -2.75 12.95
CA ALA A 442 -12.78 -3.59 11.77
C ALA A 442 -11.65 -3.39 10.74
N ILE A 443 -11.21 -2.15 10.53
CA ILE A 443 -10.05 -1.86 9.68
C ILE A 443 -8.78 -2.49 10.27
N LEU A 444 -8.57 -2.36 11.58
CA LEU A 444 -7.42 -2.96 12.27
C LEU A 444 -7.41 -4.48 12.14
N ASP A 445 -8.53 -5.15 12.36
CA ASP A 445 -8.64 -6.60 12.22
C ASP A 445 -8.35 -7.06 10.80
N SER A 446 -8.87 -6.36 9.78
CA SER A 446 -8.53 -6.65 8.38
C SER A 446 -7.02 -6.50 8.12
N THR A 447 -6.38 -5.45 8.62
CA THR A 447 -4.92 -5.30 8.47
C THR A 447 -4.10 -6.28 9.30
N LEU A 448 -4.64 -6.79 10.41
CA LEU A 448 -4.01 -7.85 11.18
C LEU A 448 -4.07 -9.19 10.44
N LEU A 449 -5.16 -9.48 9.73
CA LEU A 449 -5.25 -10.65 8.84
C LEU A 449 -4.17 -10.60 7.74
N ASP A 450 -3.96 -9.43 7.12
CA ASP A 450 -2.85 -9.22 6.19
C ASP A 450 -1.49 -9.41 6.88
N GLY A 451 -1.38 -8.96 8.13
CA GLY A 451 -0.21 -9.18 8.97
C GLY A 451 0.06 -10.66 9.22
N ILE A 452 -0.96 -11.50 9.42
CA ILE A 452 -0.79 -12.94 9.58
C ILE A 452 -0.23 -13.55 8.30
N TYR A 453 -0.74 -13.16 7.13
CA TYR A 453 -0.17 -13.58 5.85
C TYR A 453 1.32 -13.19 5.75
N ALA A 454 1.68 -11.96 6.17
CA ALA A 454 3.07 -11.52 6.23
C ALA A 454 3.95 -12.35 7.18
N ALA A 455 3.39 -12.83 8.29
CA ALA A 455 4.11 -13.69 9.22
C ALA A 455 4.36 -15.10 8.63
N PHE A 456 3.42 -15.63 7.84
CA PHE A 456 3.53 -16.94 7.19
C PHE A 456 4.41 -16.92 5.94
N ARG A 457 4.38 -15.84 5.17
CA ARG A 457 5.06 -15.72 3.89
C ARG A 457 5.99 -14.50 3.85
N PRO A 458 6.97 -14.40 4.76
CA PRO A 458 7.79 -13.21 4.88
C PRO A 458 8.61 -12.92 3.63
N LEU A 459 9.10 -13.96 2.92
CA LEU A 459 9.80 -13.78 1.65
C LEU A 459 8.89 -13.23 0.55
N GLU A 460 7.63 -13.69 0.47
CA GLU A 460 6.67 -13.19 -0.52
C GLU A 460 6.27 -11.76 -0.21
N VAL A 461 5.98 -11.44 1.06
CA VAL A 461 5.62 -10.09 1.47
C VAL A 461 6.77 -9.11 1.31
N GLN A 462 7.99 -9.53 1.62
CA GLN A 462 9.18 -8.73 1.37
C GLN A 462 9.38 -8.47 -0.12
N LYS A 463 9.20 -9.48 -0.98
CA LYS A 463 9.17 -9.29 -2.44
C LYS A 463 8.09 -8.29 -2.84
N MET A 464 6.86 -8.48 -2.37
CA MET A 464 5.72 -7.59 -2.66
C MET A 464 5.99 -6.13 -2.24
N LEU A 465 6.54 -5.90 -1.05
CA LEU A 465 6.89 -4.56 -0.58
C LEU A 465 7.94 -3.90 -1.47
N LEU A 466 8.84 -4.66 -2.09
CA LEU A 466 9.95 -4.11 -2.86
C LEU A 466 9.63 -3.96 -4.34
N THR A 467 9.17 -5.04 -4.96
CA THR A 467 8.89 -5.12 -6.40
C THR A 467 7.46 -4.72 -6.75
N GLY A 468 6.59 -4.57 -5.75
CA GLY A 468 5.15 -4.46 -5.94
C GLY A 468 4.48 -5.84 -6.07
N PRO A 469 3.13 -5.89 -6.04
CA PRO A 469 2.38 -7.12 -6.25
C PRO A 469 2.66 -7.65 -7.67
N SER A 470 2.75 -8.98 -7.81
CA SER A 470 2.72 -9.59 -9.14
C SER A 470 1.38 -9.30 -9.84
N ILE A 471 1.30 -9.44 -11.16
CA ILE A 471 0.04 -9.25 -11.90
C ILE A 471 -1.07 -10.15 -11.35
N VAL A 472 -0.74 -11.39 -10.97
CA VAL A 472 -1.67 -12.35 -10.38
C VAL A 472 -2.11 -11.92 -8.97
N GLN A 473 -1.19 -11.40 -8.16
CA GLN A 473 -1.50 -10.87 -6.83
C GLN A 473 -2.33 -9.58 -6.93
N GLY A 474 -2.01 -8.69 -7.87
CA GLY A 474 -2.81 -7.50 -8.16
C GLY A 474 -4.24 -7.88 -8.56
N ALA A 475 -4.39 -8.85 -9.48
CA ALA A 475 -5.69 -9.35 -9.88
C ALA A 475 -6.49 -9.98 -8.73
N ALA A 476 -5.83 -10.70 -7.81
CA ALA A 476 -6.47 -11.27 -6.63
C ALA A 476 -6.89 -10.19 -5.61
N ILE A 477 -6.09 -9.13 -5.44
CA ILE A 477 -6.40 -8.00 -4.55
C ILE A 477 -7.59 -7.16 -5.07
N PHE A 478 -7.77 -7.06 -6.38
CA PHE A 478 -8.88 -6.30 -6.98
C PHE A 478 -10.10 -7.15 -7.37
N GLY A 479 -9.96 -8.48 -7.37
CA GLY A 479 -11.00 -9.43 -7.77
C GLY A 479 -11.82 -10.04 -6.63
N GLY A 480 -11.40 -9.82 -5.38
CA GLY A 480 -12.17 -10.13 -4.16
C GLY A 480 -12.73 -8.86 -3.56
#